data_AF-A0A2G6PEN8-F1
#
_entry.id   AF-A0A2G6PEN8-F1
#
_cell.length_a   1.000
_cell.length_b   1.000
_cell.length_c   1.000
_cell.angle_alpha   90.00
_cell.angle_beta   90.00
_cell.angle_gamma   90.00
#
_symmetry.space_group_name_H-M   'P 1'
#
loop_
_entity.id
_entity.type
_entity.pdbx_description
1 polymer ?
#
loop_
_entity_poly.entity_id
_entity_poly.type
_entity_poly.pdbx_seq_one_letter_code
_entity_poly.pdbx_strand_id
1 'polypeptide(L)' 'MKLLKFFIAQVPARTAADLIGINRNSAILFYHKIRQVIDFHLAQEA' A
#
# COMPACT_ATOMS: atom_id res chain seq x y z
N MET A 1 3.08 -4.18 -10.10
CA MET A 1 1.81 -3.44 -9.85
C MET A 1 0.65 -4.35 -9.39
N LYS A 2 0.87 -5.38 -8.56
CA LYS A 2 -0.24 -6.21 -8.02
C LYS A 2 -0.73 -5.68 -6.66
N LEU A 3 0.17 -5.30 -5.75
CA LEU A 3 -0.15 -4.72 -4.45
C LEU A 3 -0.98 -3.44 -4.52
N LEU A 4 -0.65 -2.53 -5.44
CA LEU A 4 -1.37 -1.26 -5.57
C LEU A 4 -2.86 -1.46 -5.88
N LYS A 5 -3.21 -2.47 -6.70
CA LYS A 5 -4.61 -2.81 -7.01
C LYS A 5 -5.38 -3.22 -5.78
N PHE A 6 -4.75 -3.97 -4.87
CA PHE A 6 -5.34 -4.35 -3.59
C PHE A 6 -5.54 -3.15 -2.68
N PHE A 7 -4.59 -2.22 -2.62
CA PHE A 7 -4.72 -1.03 -1.79
C PHE A 7 -5.79 -0.05 -2.29
N ILE A 8 -5.93 0.12 -3.61
CA ILE A 8 -7.03 0.88 -4.21
C ILE A 8 -8.38 0.23 -3.86
N ALA A 9 -8.46 -1.11 -3.88
CA ALA A 9 -9.63 -1.87 -3.46
C ALA A 9 -9.80 -1.95 -1.93
N GLN A 10 -9.04 -1.17 -1.15
CA GLN A 10 -9.08 -1.12 0.32
C GLN A 10 -8.81 -2.48 1.01
N VAL A 11 -8.12 -3.39 0.33
CA VAL A 11 -7.74 -4.69 0.91
C VAL A 11 -6.63 -4.48 1.94
N PRO A 12 -6.73 -5.09 3.14
CA PRO A 12 -5.67 -5.01 4.14
C PRO A 12 -4.34 -5.54 3.61
N ALA A 13 -3.23 -4.88 3.97
CA ALA A 13 -1.89 -5.27 3.53
C ALA A 13 -1.51 -6.71 3.89
N ARG A 14 -2.01 -7.23 5.02
CA ARG A 14 -1.83 -8.63 5.41
C ARG A 14 -2.50 -9.58 4.40
N THR A 15 -3.78 -9.35 4.09
CA THR A 15 -4.53 -10.16 3.12
C THR A 15 -3.91 -10.05 1.73
N ALA A 16 -3.50 -8.85 1.30
CA ALA A 16 -2.82 -8.67 0.02
C ALA A 16 -1.48 -9.44 -0.04
N ALA A 17 -0.74 -9.52 1.07
CA ALA A 17 0.48 -10.31 1.15
C ALA A 17 0.19 -11.80 1.00
N ASP A 18 -0.82 -12.31 1.71
CA ASP A 18 -1.22 -13.72 1.65
C ASP A 18 -1.74 -14.09 0.24
N LEU A 19 -2.50 -13.20 -0.42
CA LEU A 19 -3.02 -13.41 -1.79
C LEU A 19 -1.93 -13.41 -2.87
N ILE A 20 -0.87 -12.63 -2.71
CA ILE A 20 0.23 -12.54 -3.68
C ILE A 20 1.36 -13.53 -3.33
N GLY A 21 1.37 -14.06 -2.11
CA GLY A 21 2.42 -14.96 -1.63
C GLY A 21 3.74 -14.24 -1.32
N ILE A 22 3.68 -13.02 -0.79
CA ILE A 22 4.86 -12.25 -0.39
C ILE A 22 4.98 -12.11 1.12
N ASN A 23 6.17 -11.69 1.58
CA ASN A 23 6.36 -11.39 2.99
C ASN A 23 5.41 -10.27 3.46
N ARG A 24 4.69 -10.52 4.55
CA ARG A 24 3.70 -9.60 5.14
C ARG A 24 4.32 -8.26 5.52
N ASN A 25 5.52 -8.24 6.08
CA ASN A 25 6.21 -7.01 6.48
C ASN A 25 6.53 -6.15 5.25
N SER A 26 6.87 -6.77 4.13
CA SER A 26 7.09 -6.06 2.87
C SER A 26 5.80 -5.40 2.34
N ALA A 27 4.65 -6.09 2.42
CA ALA A 27 3.37 -5.51 2.01
C ALA A 27 2.94 -4.35 2.93
N ILE A 28 3.14 -4.49 4.24
CA ILE A 28 2.87 -3.45 5.23
C ILE A 28 3.75 -2.22 4.96
N LEU A 29 5.05 -2.41 4.78
CA LEU A 29 5.98 -1.31 4.49
C LEU A 29 5.59 -0.59 3.19
N PHE A 30 5.20 -1.33 2.15
CA PHE A 30 4.74 -0.74 0.90
C PHE A 30 3.49 0.12 1.11
N TYR A 31 2.50 -0.39 1.86
CA TYR A 31 1.29 0.35 2.19
C TYR A 31 1.58 1.68 2.89
N HIS A 32 2.47 1.66 3.88
CA HIS A 32 2.89 2.88 4.58
C HIS A 32 3.58 3.89 3.67
N LYS A 33 4.50 3.44 2.80
CA LYS A 33 5.17 4.33 1.85
C LYS A 33 4.20 4.99 0.87
N ILE A 34 3.20 4.25 0.39
CA ILE A 34 2.17 4.82 -0.49
C ILE A 34 1.38 5.90 0.23
N ARG A 35 0.99 5.70 1.50
CA ARG A 35 0.34 6.75 2.29
C ARG A 35 1.21 8.00 2.43
N GLN A 36 2.49 7.84 2.77
CA GLN A 36 3.42 8.96 2.88
C GLN A 36 3.55 9.75 1.56
N VAL A 37 3.61 9.05 0.42
CA VAL A 37 3.67 9.70 -0.89
C VAL A 37 2.38 10.47 -1.17
N ILE A 38 1.21 9.90 -0.86
CA ILE A 38 -0.08 10.60 -1.02
C ILE A 38 -0.11 11.85 -0.13
N ASP A 39 0.23 11.72 1.15
CA ASP A 39 0.24 12.83 2.10
C ASP A 39 1.20 13.95 1.65
N PHE A 40 2.37 13.58 1.12
CA PHE A 40 3.32 14.53 0.56
C PHE A 40 2.74 15.31 -0.62
N HIS A 41 2.08 14.65 -1.58
CA HIS A 41 1.49 15.34 -2.73
C HIS A 41 0.28 16.19 -2.33
N LEU A 42 -0.58 15.71 -1.44
CA LEU A 42 -1.69 16.49 -0.90
C LEU A 42 -1.20 17.76 -0.20
N ALA A 43 -0.08 17.69 0.51
CA ALA A 43 0.54 18.86 1.13
C ALA A 43 1.16 19.84 0.13
N GLN A 44 1.52 19.40 -1.08
CA GLN A 44 2.02 20.27 -2.16
C GLN A 44 0.89 20.89 -3.01
N GLU A 45 -0.31 20.33 -2.98
CA GLU A 45 -1.50 20.84 -3.67
C GLU A 45 -2.28 21.90 -2.85
N ALA A 46 -1.91 22.10 -1.57
CA ALA A 46 -2.52 23.05 -0.63
C ALA A 46 -1.84 24.43 -0.66
#